data_AF-A0A7Y2GNY6-F1
#
_entry.id   AF-A0A7Y2GNY6-F1
#
_cell.length_a   1.000
_cell.length_b   1.000
_cell.length_c   1.000
_cell.angle_alpha   90.00
_cell.angle_beta   90.00
_cell.angle_gamma   90.00
#
_symmetry.space_group_name_H-M   'P 1'
#
loop_
_entity.id
_entity.type
_entity.pdbx_description
1 polymer ?
#
loop_
_entity_poly.entity_id
_entity_poly.type
_entity_poly.pdbx_seq_one_letter_code
_entity_poly.pdbx_strand_id
1 'polypeptide(L)'
;MDTPTKQRTILALGASQKSAFGILFGGLFYLSQYLGDLAYFESTENFKRTIGHFIKLLNCRPEIILVDKHPNYYSTEYGKQLADIYGAKLVYIQHHFAHFAGVLSEHALLTKPEKVLGVIWDGTGYGNDGNSWGGEFLTYQNKKFNRLAHLEYVTSLLGDKMANEPRLSALAHSKGQEGALNLLKNKFSTQEWELYQKILENGTDLKTSSMGRLFDAVACLLGIMDVQSYEGEAALRLETMAQTYFNTNEGVLDSENHSQISYLDGMSTTPIIEGVVSDLNNSTTKNEIAFKFHYSLVKMVEKIAFTNNIEKIAFSGGVFQNGLLVDLMMIHLEDNFKLYFHQEVSPNDENIALGQLAYYQTIER
;
A
#
# COMPACT_ATOMS: atom_id res chain seq x y z
N MET A 1 29.73 -6.84 35.30
CA MET A 1 29.82 -7.28 33.88
C MET A 1 28.48 -7.90 33.57
N ASP A 2 27.52 -7.07 33.16
CA ASP A 2 26.20 -7.57 32.77
C ASP A 2 26.37 -8.39 31.50
N THR A 3 26.02 -9.67 31.60
CA THR A 3 25.96 -10.56 30.45
C THR A 3 24.87 -9.98 29.53
N PRO A 4 25.16 -9.68 28.25
CA PRO A 4 24.11 -9.25 27.33
C PRO A 4 23.06 -10.36 27.31
N THR A 5 21.82 -10.04 27.68
CA THR A 5 20.67 -10.93 27.48
C THR A 5 20.79 -11.52 26.08
N LYS A 6 20.94 -12.84 25.99
CA LYS A 6 21.15 -13.57 24.74
C LYS A 6 20.02 -13.21 23.78
N GLN A 7 20.29 -12.28 22.88
CA GLN A 7 19.28 -11.74 21.99
C GLN A 7 19.00 -12.80 20.94
N ARG A 8 17.74 -13.21 20.82
CA ARG A 8 17.34 -14.30 19.92
C ARG A 8 17.66 -13.95 18.48
N THR A 9 18.09 -14.94 17.70
CA THR A 9 18.26 -14.76 16.26
C THR A 9 16.89 -14.82 15.58
N ILE A 10 16.52 -13.76 14.86
CA ILE A 10 15.21 -13.66 14.18
C ILE A 10 15.46 -13.48 12.69
N LEU A 11 14.81 -14.31 11.87
CA LEU A 11 14.82 -14.16 10.41
C LEU A 11 13.43 -13.68 9.96
N ALA A 12 13.36 -12.50 9.37
CA ALA A 12 12.15 -11.93 8.75
C ALA A 12 12.22 -12.13 7.25
N LEU A 13 11.23 -12.81 6.66
CA LEU A 13 11.25 -13.22 5.25
C LEU A 13 10.76 -12.12 4.30
N GLY A 14 10.13 -11.07 4.82
CA GLY A 14 9.59 -9.98 4.01
C GLY A 14 8.34 -10.40 3.20
N ALA A 15 8.03 -9.61 2.17
CA ALA A 15 6.99 -9.89 1.19
C ALA A 15 7.53 -10.73 0.01
N SER A 16 6.63 -11.13 -0.91
CA SER A 16 7.01 -11.86 -2.13
C SER A 16 7.27 -10.96 -3.33
N GLN A 17 6.61 -9.81 -3.43
CA GLN A 17 6.98 -8.80 -4.41
C GLN A 17 8.09 -7.91 -3.83
N LYS A 18 8.95 -7.38 -4.72
CA LYS A 18 10.09 -6.51 -4.37
C LYS A 18 10.84 -7.01 -3.12
N SER A 19 11.11 -8.31 -3.12
CA SER A 19 11.43 -9.04 -1.89
C SER A 19 12.79 -8.63 -1.31
N ALA A 20 12.81 -8.43 -0.01
CA ALA A 20 14.00 -8.32 0.82
C ALA A 20 13.73 -9.05 2.14
N PHE A 21 14.68 -9.84 2.62
CA PHE A 21 14.62 -10.49 3.94
C PHE A 21 15.53 -9.75 4.91
N GLY A 22 15.37 -9.99 6.21
CA GLY A 22 16.28 -9.45 7.21
C GLY A 22 16.58 -10.41 8.35
N ILE A 23 17.78 -10.30 8.93
CA ILE A 23 18.23 -11.13 10.05
C ILE A 23 18.61 -10.24 11.22
N LEU A 24 17.94 -10.41 12.37
CA LEU A 24 18.41 -9.88 13.64
C LEU A 24 19.42 -10.85 14.24
N PHE A 25 20.67 -10.42 14.39
CA PHE A 25 21.73 -11.19 15.02
C PHE A 25 22.69 -10.27 15.79
N GLY A 26 23.05 -10.64 17.01
CA GLY A 26 23.98 -9.85 17.84
C GLY A 26 23.49 -8.43 18.15
N GLY A 27 22.17 -8.19 18.10
CA GLY A 27 21.55 -6.89 18.33
C GLY A 27 21.53 -5.96 17.12
N LEU A 28 22.04 -6.42 15.96
CA LEU A 28 21.99 -5.70 14.69
C LEU A 28 21.01 -6.38 13.74
N PHE A 29 20.25 -5.57 13.00
CA PHE A 29 19.37 -6.06 11.95
C PHE A 29 20.04 -5.87 10.59
N TYR A 30 20.26 -6.98 9.89
CA TYR A 30 20.86 -7.02 8.57
C TYR A 30 19.76 -7.21 7.54
N LEU A 31 19.41 -6.16 6.81
CA LEU A 31 18.50 -6.23 5.67
C LEU A 31 19.27 -6.69 4.42
N SER A 32 18.66 -7.56 3.61
CA SER A 32 19.24 -8.00 2.35
C SER A 32 19.14 -6.92 1.28
N GLN A 33 19.85 -7.13 0.18
CA GLN A 33 19.59 -6.41 -1.06
C GLN A 33 18.19 -6.72 -1.62
N TYR A 34 17.76 -5.96 -2.63
CA TYR A 34 16.61 -6.29 -3.47
C TYR A 34 16.79 -7.64 -4.17
N LEU A 35 15.80 -8.53 -4.03
CA LEU A 35 15.82 -9.90 -4.58
C LEU A 35 14.76 -10.13 -5.65
N GLY A 36 14.01 -9.09 -6.03
CA GLY A 36 13.01 -9.17 -7.09
C GLY A 36 11.68 -9.76 -6.65
N ASP A 37 10.86 -10.10 -7.64
CA ASP A 37 9.58 -10.75 -7.43
C ASP A 37 9.74 -12.28 -7.35
N LEU A 38 9.32 -12.86 -6.23
CA LEU A 38 9.39 -14.29 -5.93
C LEU A 38 8.32 -15.12 -6.68
N ALA A 39 7.54 -14.52 -7.57
CA ALA A 39 6.75 -15.25 -8.56
C ALA A 39 7.63 -15.94 -9.62
N TYR A 40 8.86 -15.43 -9.84
CA TYR A 40 9.80 -15.98 -10.83
C TYR A 40 10.79 -16.95 -10.21
N PHE A 41 11.03 -18.07 -10.89
CA PHE A 41 11.90 -19.15 -10.40
C PHE A 41 13.33 -18.65 -10.09
N GLU A 42 13.91 -17.85 -10.97
CA GLU A 42 15.26 -17.30 -10.82
C GLU A 42 15.37 -16.44 -9.54
N SER A 43 14.36 -15.62 -9.27
CA SER A 43 14.29 -14.80 -8.05
C SER A 43 14.18 -15.69 -6.82
N THR A 44 13.35 -16.75 -6.86
CA THR A 44 13.22 -17.68 -5.73
C THR A 44 14.52 -18.42 -5.40
N GLU A 45 15.25 -18.88 -6.41
CA GLU A 45 16.53 -19.55 -6.20
C GLU A 45 17.60 -18.59 -5.68
N ASN A 46 17.63 -17.36 -6.21
CA ASN A 46 18.51 -16.32 -5.68
C ASN A 46 18.19 -15.96 -4.22
N PHE A 47 16.90 -15.90 -3.87
CA PHE A 47 16.42 -15.64 -2.52
C PHE A 47 16.91 -16.71 -1.54
N LYS A 48 16.70 -18.00 -1.84
CA LYS A 48 17.20 -19.12 -1.01
C LYS A 48 18.72 -19.08 -0.84
N ARG A 49 19.44 -18.89 -1.94
CA ARG A 49 20.90 -18.84 -1.94
C ARG A 49 21.42 -17.71 -1.06
N THR A 50 20.78 -16.54 -1.12
CA THR A 50 21.17 -15.35 -0.36
C THR A 50 20.89 -15.55 1.13
N ILE A 51 19.73 -16.09 1.51
CA ILE A 51 19.45 -16.45 2.92
C ILE A 51 20.49 -17.44 3.44
N GLY A 52 20.76 -18.52 2.69
CA GLY A 52 21.76 -19.52 3.07
C GLY A 52 23.17 -18.94 3.19
N HIS A 53 23.52 -17.95 2.35
CA HIS A 53 24.79 -17.23 2.44
C HIS A 53 24.86 -16.38 3.72
N PHE A 54 23.84 -15.59 4.02
CA PHE A 54 23.81 -14.74 5.22
C PHE A 54 23.87 -15.55 6.51
N ILE A 55 23.12 -16.66 6.60
CA ILE A 55 23.14 -17.55 7.77
C ILE A 55 24.56 -18.12 8.00
N LYS A 56 25.23 -18.55 6.93
CA LYS A 56 26.62 -19.05 7.00
C LYS A 56 27.61 -17.95 7.36
N LEU A 57 27.48 -16.77 6.75
CA LEU A 57 28.37 -15.63 6.96
C LEU A 57 28.31 -15.12 8.40
N LEU A 58 27.10 -14.95 8.94
CA LEU A 58 26.87 -14.52 10.32
C LEU A 58 27.09 -15.66 11.33
N ASN A 59 27.25 -16.91 10.86
CA ASN A 59 27.31 -18.12 11.67
C ASN A 59 26.19 -18.17 12.72
N CYS A 60 24.98 -17.84 12.30
CA CYS A 60 23.81 -17.75 13.17
C CYS A 60 22.84 -18.91 12.91
N ARG A 61 21.90 -19.12 13.84
CA ARG A 61 20.81 -20.10 13.69
C ARG A 61 19.50 -19.42 14.06
N PRO A 62 18.57 -19.18 13.12
CA PRO A 62 17.28 -18.57 13.43
C PRO A 62 16.53 -19.38 14.49
N GLU A 63 16.08 -18.69 15.53
CA GLU A 63 15.22 -19.25 16.59
C GLU A 63 13.75 -18.90 16.35
N ILE A 64 13.52 -17.80 15.63
CA ILE A 64 12.20 -17.29 15.24
C ILE A 64 12.25 -16.92 13.77
N ILE A 65 11.21 -17.29 13.03
CA ILE A 65 11.02 -16.93 11.63
C ILE A 65 9.71 -16.16 11.48
N LEU A 66 9.80 -14.95 10.92
CA LEU A 66 8.66 -14.09 10.65
C LEU A 66 8.32 -14.17 9.17
N VAL A 67 7.04 -14.36 8.86
CA VAL A 67 6.51 -14.44 7.51
C VAL A 67 5.27 -13.56 7.36
N ASP A 68 4.94 -13.18 6.13
CA ASP A 68 3.66 -12.54 5.84
C ASP A 68 2.50 -13.51 6.11
N LYS A 69 1.34 -12.97 6.49
CA LYS A 69 0.12 -13.75 6.68
C LYS A 69 -0.43 -14.32 5.36
N HIS A 70 -0.05 -13.77 4.21
CA HIS A 70 -0.48 -14.27 2.92
C HIS A 70 -0.11 -15.75 2.73
N PRO A 71 -1.08 -16.67 2.57
CA PRO A 71 -0.83 -18.11 2.61
C PRO A 71 -0.05 -18.63 1.41
N ASN A 72 -0.21 -18.01 0.25
CA ASN A 72 0.38 -18.44 -1.03
C ASN A 72 1.65 -17.65 -1.40
N TYR A 73 2.20 -16.84 -0.49
CA TYR A 73 3.46 -16.16 -0.74
C TYR A 73 4.61 -17.16 -0.69
N TYR A 74 5.51 -17.08 -1.66
CA TYR A 74 6.70 -17.92 -1.69
C TYR A 74 7.56 -17.71 -0.43
N SER A 75 7.69 -16.45 0.01
CA SER A 75 8.39 -16.11 1.25
C SER A 75 7.76 -16.81 2.47
N THR A 76 6.43 -16.94 2.51
CA THR A 76 5.70 -17.67 3.55
C THR A 76 5.90 -19.18 3.46
N GLU A 77 5.81 -19.77 2.27
CA GLU A 77 6.04 -21.20 2.06
C GLU A 77 7.48 -21.61 2.43
N TYR A 78 8.46 -20.84 1.97
CA TYR A 78 9.86 -21.10 2.30
C TYR A 78 10.16 -20.86 3.77
N GLY A 79 9.55 -19.83 4.39
CA GLY A 79 9.67 -19.60 5.82
C GLY A 79 9.16 -20.76 6.68
N LYS A 80 8.07 -21.42 6.27
CA LYS A 80 7.58 -22.67 6.91
C LYS A 80 8.63 -23.79 6.83
N GLN A 81 9.20 -24.02 5.65
CA GLN A 81 10.23 -25.04 5.45
C GLN A 81 11.47 -24.76 6.32
N LEU A 82 11.92 -23.50 6.37
CA LEU A 82 13.04 -23.10 7.23
C LEU A 82 12.73 -23.29 8.71
N ALA A 83 11.48 -23.04 9.14
CA ALA A 83 11.08 -23.23 10.52
C ALA A 83 11.20 -24.71 10.94
N ASP A 84 10.79 -25.63 10.06
CA ASP A 84 10.95 -27.07 10.27
C ASP A 84 12.44 -27.49 10.29
N ILE A 85 13.24 -26.99 9.35
CA ILE A 85 14.69 -27.30 9.26
C ILE A 85 15.45 -26.85 10.51
N TYR A 86 15.17 -25.64 11.00
CA TYR A 86 15.88 -25.08 12.14
C TYR A 86 15.24 -25.39 13.49
N GLY A 87 14.02 -25.92 13.52
CA GLY A 87 13.21 -26.06 14.73
C GLY A 87 12.82 -24.71 15.33
N ALA A 88 12.59 -23.70 14.47
CA ALA A 88 12.32 -22.32 14.87
C ALA A 88 10.82 -22.04 15.07
N LYS A 89 10.48 -21.08 15.93
CA LYS A 89 9.10 -20.59 16.07
C LYS A 89 8.70 -19.81 14.82
N LEU A 90 7.69 -20.27 14.09
CA LEU A 90 7.11 -19.53 12.97
C LEU A 90 6.05 -18.54 13.47
N VAL A 91 6.11 -17.29 13.01
CA VAL A 91 5.16 -16.23 13.36
C VAL A 91 4.67 -15.53 12.10
N TYR A 92 3.35 -15.39 11.97
CA TYR A 92 2.70 -14.71 10.86
C TYR A 92 2.40 -13.26 11.23
N ILE A 93 2.88 -12.32 10.41
CA ILE A 93 2.65 -10.88 10.58
C ILE A 93 1.79 -10.37 9.42
N GLN A 94 0.81 -9.52 9.74
CA GLN A 94 -0.03 -8.94 8.70
C GLN A 94 0.73 -7.84 7.94
N HIS A 95 0.59 -7.84 6.62
CA HIS A 95 1.34 -7.00 5.68
C HIS A 95 1.32 -5.50 6.00
N HIS A 96 0.13 -4.91 6.18
CA HIS A 96 -0.02 -3.48 6.42
C HIS A 96 0.45 -3.07 7.84
N PHE A 97 0.33 -3.98 8.80
CA PHE A 97 0.90 -3.80 10.13
C PHE A 97 2.43 -3.85 10.10
N ALA A 98 3.03 -4.65 9.19
CA ALA A 98 4.46 -4.61 8.94
C ALA A 98 4.87 -3.27 8.33
N HIS A 99 4.27 -2.81 7.23
CA HIS A 99 4.50 -1.48 6.65
C HIS A 99 4.46 -0.38 7.73
N PHE A 100 3.39 -0.36 8.52
CA PHE A 100 3.23 0.64 9.57
C PHE A 100 4.29 0.53 10.68
N ALA A 101 4.58 -0.68 11.16
CA ALA A 101 5.62 -0.87 12.16
C ALA A 101 7.02 -0.49 11.62
N GLY A 102 7.27 -0.68 10.32
CA GLY A 102 8.50 -0.31 9.64
C GLY A 102 8.78 1.18 9.78
N VAL A 103 7.87 2.03 9.30
CA VAL A 103 8.02 3.50 9.40
C VAL A 103 8.07 3.97 10.86
N LEU A 104 7.27 3.38 11.77
CA LEU A 104 7.32 3.76 13.19
C LEU A 104 8.67 3.41 13.84
N SER A 105 9.35 2.37 13.36
CA SER A 105 10.64 1.91 13.90
C SER A 105 11.78 2.86 13.55
N GLU A 106 11.82 3.37 12.32
CA GLU A 106 12.82 4.34 11.86
C GLU A 106 12.76 5.64 12.69
N HIS A 107 11.54 6.06 13.06
CA HIS A 107 11.31 7.31 13.80
C HIS A 107 11.26 7.15 15.33
N ALA A 108 11.62 5.98 15.84
CA ALA A 108 11.56 5.63 17.26
C ALA A 108 10.19 5.97 17.91
N LEU A 109 9.10 5.78 17.16
CA LEU A 109 7.73 6.06 17.61
C LEU A 109 7.13 4.89 18.39
N LEU A 110 7.60 3.66 18.16
CA LEU A 110 7.11 2.46 18.84
C LEU A 110 7.31 2.50 20.37
N THR A 111 8.29 3.27 20.87
CA THR A 111 8.55 3.42 22.30
C THR A 111 7.80 4.58 22.94
N LYS A 112 7.11 5.41 22.14
CA LYS A 112 6.39 6.60 22.61
C LYS A 112 4.93 6.26 22.95
N PRO A 113 4.34 6.91 23.96
CA PRO A 113 2.95 6.66 24.37
C PRO A 113 1.92 7.37 23.45
N GLU A 114 2.38 8.29 22.61
CA GLU A 114 1.53 9.12 21.76
C GLU A 114 0.85 8.28 20.68
N LYS A 115 -0.39 8.67 20.35
CA LYS A 115 -1.16 8.03 19.29
C LYS A 115 -0.61 8.47 17.93
N VAL A 116 -0.38 7.52 17.03
CA VAL A 116 0.06 7.78 15.66
C VAL A 116 -0.96 7.21 14.68
N LEU A 117 -1.30 7.99 13.66
CA LEU A 117 -2.10 7.57 12.52
C LEU A 117 -1.16 6.99 11.47
N GLY A 118 -1.38 5.75 11.06
CA GLY A 118 -0.70 5.15 9.91
C GLY A 118 -1.57 5.30 8.68
N VAL A 119 -1.06 5.93 7.63
CA VAL A 119 -1.67 5.94 6.30
C VAL A 119 -0.91 4.91 5.47
N ILE A 120 -1.49 3.72 5.31
CA ILE A 120 -0.84 2.57 4.68
C ILE A 120 -1.53 2.29 3.34
N TRP A 121 -0.97 2.84 2.28
CA TRP A 121 -1.55 2.83 0.94
C TRP A 121 -0.65 2.08 -0.03
N ASP A 122 -1.20 1.03 -0.62
CA ASP A 122 -0.46 0.06 -1.41
C ASP A 122 -1.32 -0.53 -2.55
N GLY A 123 -0.69 -1.35 -3.38
CA GLY A 123 -1.33 -2.11 -4.44
C GLY A 123 -2.19 -3.25 -3.89
N THR A 124 -1.60 -4.17 -3.15
CA THR A 124 -2.30 -5.34 -2.59
C THR A 124 -1.59 -5.85 -1.35
N GLY A 125 -2.36 -6.24 -0.33
CA GLY A 125 -1.83 -7.00 0.79
C GLY A 125 -2.92 -7.82 1.47
N TYR A 126 -2.54 -8.96 2.04
CA TYR A 126 -3.50 -9.89 2.61
C TYR A 126 -4.14 -9.32 3.89
N GLY A 127 -5.46 -9.14 3.84
CA GLY A 127 -6.26 -8.66 4.95
C GLY A 127 -6.50 -9.72 6.02
N ASN A 128 -6.74 -9.28 7.25
CA ASN A 128 -7.09 -10.21 8.34
C ASN A 128 -8.48 -10.87 8.14
N ASP A 129 -9.32 -10.27 7.32
CA ASP A 129 -10.66 -10.71 6.92
C ASP A 129 -10.67 -11.51 5.61
N GLY A 130 -9.49 -11.80 5.03
CA GLY A 130 -9.36 -12.52 3.75
C GLY A 130 -9.54 -11.64 2.51
N ASN A 131 -9.86 -10.35 2.67
CA ASN A 131 -9.95 -9.39 1.57
C ASN A 131 -8.56 -8.84 1.20
N SER A 132 -8.46 -8.22 0.02
CA SER A 132 -7.25 -7.51 -0.41
C SER A 132 -7.25 -6.08 0.13
N TRP A 133 -6.31 -5.77 1.02
CA TRP A 133 -6.13 -4.43 1.58
C TRP A 133 -5.15 -3.61 0.73
N GLY A 134 -5.18 -2.29 0.88
CA GLY A 134 -4.24 -1.38 0.20
C GLY A 134 -4.60 0.10 0.32
N GLY A 135 -5.59 0.46 1.13
CA GLY A 135 -6.07 1.84 1.30
C GLY A 135 -6.43 2.07 2.76
N GLU A 136 -5.52 1.71 3.65
CA GLU A 136 -5.80 1.50 5.06
C GLU A 136 -5.36 2.70 5.90
N PHE A 137 -6.19 3.05 6.88
CA PHE A 137 -5.84 3.93 7.98
C PHE A 137 -5.75 3.12 9.26
N LEU A 138 -4.57 3.11 9.85
CA LEU A 138 -4.24 2.36 11.06
C LEU A 138 -3.96 3.31 12.21
N THR A 139 -4.03 2.79 13.44
CA THR A 139 -3.58 3.53 14.61
C THR A 139 -2.63 2.70 15.45
N TYR A 140 -1.59 3.36 15.94
CA TYR A 140 -0.67 2.81 16.92
C TYR A 140 -0.76 3.61 18.21
N GLN A 141 -1.04 2.92 19.32
CA GLN A 141 -0.98 3.50 20.65
C GLN A 141 -0.76 2.40 21.69
N ASN A 142 0.12 2.63 22.66
CA ASN A 142 0.35 1.71 23.79
C ASN A 142 0.63 0.26 23.33
N LYS A 143 1.53 0.08 22.35
CA LYS A 143 1.88 -1.22 21.75
C LYS A 143 0.75 -1.95 21.02
N LYS A 144 -0.37 -1.28 20.74
CA LYS A 144 -1.50 -1.85 20.00
C LYS A 144 -1.62 -1.22 18.64
N PHE A 145 -1.80 -2.08 17.64
CA PHE A 145 -2.10 -1.72 16.26
C PHE A 145 -3.58 -2.00 16.01
N ASN A 146 -4.33 -1.00 15.54
CA ASN A 146 -5.74 -1.16 15.20
C ASN A 146 -6.01 -0.63 13.80
N ARG A 147 -6.88 -1.31 13.06
CA ARG A 147 -7.46 -0.80 11.81
C ARG A 147 -8.54 0.22 12.18
N LEU A 148 -8.28 1.49 11.87
CA LEU A 148 -9.20 2.59 12.18
C LEU A 148 -10.25 2.74 11.07
N ALA A 149 -9.79 2.68 9.84
CA ALA A 149 -10.52 3.14 8.67
C ALA A 149 -9.90 2.48 7.41
N HIS A 150 -10.66 2.31 6.34
CA HIS A 150 -10.16 1.85 5.05
C HIS A 150 -11.03 2.33 3.90
N LEU A 151 -10.47 2.44 2.69
CA LEU A 151 -11.25 2.67 1.47
C LEU A 151 -12.39 1.66 1.34
N GLU A 152 -13.53 2.12 0.84
CA GLU A 152 -14.69 1.27 0.56
C GLU A 152 -14.29 0.05 -0.27
N TYR A 153 -14.80 -1.11 0.13
CA TYR A 153 -14.55 -2.35 -0.57
C TYR A 153 -15.26 -2.36 -1.92
N VAL A 154 -14.48 -2.52 -2.98
CA VAL A 154 -14.98 -2.83 -4.33
C VAL A 154 -14.75 -4.29 -4.68
N THR A 155 -15.56 -4.80 -5.60
CA THR A 155 -15.43 -6.19 -6.10
C THR A 155 -14.08 -6.38 -6.78
N SER A 156 -13.30 -7.38 -6.35
CA SER A 156 -12.06 -7.75 -7.03
C SER A 156 -12.41 -8.54 -8.29
N LEU A 157 -12.17 -7.96 -9.46
CA LEU A 157 -12.49 -8.59 -10.75
C LEU A 157 -11.30 -9.39 -11.29
N LEU A 158 -11.44 -10.71 -11.43
CA LEU A 158 -10.47 -11.57 -12.13
C LEU A 158 -9.05 -11.56 -11.52
N GLY A 159 -8.93 -11.34 -10.21
CA GLY A 159 -7.65 -11.43 -9.47
C GLY A 159 -6.55 -10.54 -10.05
N ASP A 160 -5.39 -11.13 -10.32
CA ASP A 160 -4.19 -10.42 -10.82
C ASP A 160 -4.42 -9.71 -12.16
N LYS A 161 -5.43 -10.15 -12.94
CA LYS A 161 -5.80 -9.44 -14.17
C LYS A 161 -6.25 -8.01 -13.89
N MET A 162 -6.90 -7.75 -12.74
CA MET A 162 -7.31 -6.40 -12.33
C MET A 162 -6.12 -5.47 -12.16
N ALA A 163 -5.02 -5.98 -11.62
CA ALA A 163 -3.79 -5.20 -11.48
C ALA A 163 -3.19 -4.91 -12.86
N ASN A 164 -3.23 -5.83 -13.82
CA ASN A 164 -2.67 -5.60 -15.16
C ASN A 164 -3.58 -4.81 -16.12
N GLU A 165 -4.88 -4.73 -15.83
CA GLU A 165 -5.87 -4.03 -16.67
C GLU A 165 -6.59 -2.95 -15.86
N PRO A 166 -6.06 -1.71 -15.82
CA PRO A 166 -6.71 -0.57 -15.16
C PRO A 166 -8.19 -0.36 -15.51
N ARG A 167 -8.63 -0.77 -16.71
CA ARG A 167 -10.05 -0.76 -17.10
C ARG A 167 -10.95 -1.59 -16.19
N LEU A 168 -10.45 -2.71 -15.64
CA LEU A 168 -11.20 -3.54 -14.69
C LEU A 168 -11.34 -2.84 -13.34
N SER A 169 -10.28 -2.16 -12.88
CA SER A 169 -10.34 -1.31 -11.70
C SER A 169 -11.36 -0.19 -11.87
N ALA A 170 -11.33 0.51 -13.00
CA ALA A 170 -12.31 1.54 -13.32
C ALA A 170 -13.74 0.99 -13.32
N LEU A 171 -13.97 -0.18 -13.92
CA LEU A 171 -15.29 -0.81 -13.96
C LEU A 171 -15.81 -1.15 -12.56
N ALA A 172 -14.96 -1.69 -11.68
CA ALA A 172 -15.33 -2.04 -10.31
C ALA A 172 -15.69 -0.81 -9.47
N HIS A 173 -14.90 0.28 -9.56
CA HIS A 173 -15.18 1.54 -8.87
C HIS A 173 -16.37 2.31 -9.46
N SER A 174 -16.73 2.06 -10.72
CA SER A 174 -17.83 2.72 -11.43
C SER A 174 -19.20 2.05 -11.26
N LYS A 175 -19.32 1.03 -10.38
CA LYS A 175 -20.57 0.29 -10.19
C LYS A 175 -21.69 1.24 -9.76
N GLY A 176 -22.78 1.27 -10.54
CA GLY A 176 -23.94 2.13 -10.28
C GLY A 176 -23.80 3.57 -10.78
N GLN A 177 -22.70 3.94 -11.43
CA GLN A 177 -22.47 5.28 -11.95
C GLN A 177 -22.55 5.32 -13.48
N GLU A 178 -23.72 5.64 -14.03
CA GLU A 178 -23.96 5.63 -15.50
C GLU A 178 -22.97 6.53 -16.27
N GLY A 179 -22.60 7.68 -15.71
CA GLY A 179 -21.64 8.59 -16.33
C GLY A 179 -20.26 7.94 -16.54
N ALA A 180 -19.73 7.27 -15.51
CA ALA A 180 -18.47 6.55 -15.61
C ALA A 180 -18.58 5.32 -16.53
N LEU A 181 -19.67 4.55 -16.42
CA LEU A 181 -19.90 3.36 -17.25
C LEU A 181 -19.96 3.70 -18.76
N ASN A 182 -20.54 4.84 -19.12
CA ASN A 182 -20.59 5.30 -20.52
C ASN A 182 -19.19 5.59 -21.09
N LEU A 183 -18.27 6.14 -20.28
CA LEU A 183 -16.87 6.36 -20.68
C LEU A 183 -16.11 5.04 -20.88
N LEU A 184 -16.46 4.01 -20.09
CA LEU A 184 -15.78 2.72 -20.08
C LEU A 184 -16.30 1.76 -21.15
N LYS A 185 -17.57 1.86 -21.57
CA LYS A 185 -18.23 0.87 -22.44
C LYS A 185 -17.45 0.54 -23.71
N ASN A 186 -16.84 1.53 -24.35
CA ASN A 186 -16.08 1.35 -25.60
C ASN A 186 -14.70 0.73 -25.39
N LYS A 187 -14.24 0.55 -24.14
CA LYS A 187 -12.96 -0.09 -23.78
C LYS A 187 -13.08 -1.60 -23.61
N PHE A 188 -14.28 -2.15 -23.73
CA PHE A 188 -14.57 -3.57 -23.60
C PHE A 188 -15.22 -4.10 -24.88
N SER A 189 -14.95 -5.36 -25.21
CA SER A 189 -15.78 -6.08 -26.17
C SER A 189 -17.19 -6.28 -25.62
N THR A 190 -18.18 -6.49 -26.50
CA THR A 190 -19.56 -6.75 -26.09
C THR A 190 -19.65 -7.93 -25.13
N GLN A 191 -18.90 -9.02 -25.38
CA GLN A 191 -18.90 -10.18 -24.49
C GLN A 191 -18.27 -9.88 -23.12
N GLU A 192 -17.13 -9.16 -23.09
CA GLU A 192 -16.50 -8.76 -21.83
C GLU A 192 -17.42 -7.87 -21.01
N TRP A 193 -18.05 -6.87 -21.64
CA TRP A 193 -18.95 -5.94 -20.98
C TRP A 193 -20.11 -6.67 -20.30
N GLU A 194 -20.81 -7.54 -21.02
CA GLU A 194 -21.93 -8.30 -20.47
C GLU A 194 -21.50 -9.26 -19.34
N LEU A 195 -20.35 -9.92 -19.51
CA LEU A 195 -19.83 -10.85 -18.51
C LEU A 195 -19.43 -10.13 -17.23
N TYR A 196 -18.68 -9.04 -17.34
CA TYR A 196 -18.13 -8.35 -16.18
C TYR A 196 -19.20 -7.57 -15.40
N GLN A 197 -20.21 -7.03 -16.08
CA GLN A 197 -21.40 -6.47 -15.42
C GLN A 197 -22.13 -7.53 -14.60
N LYS A 198 -22.35 -8.73 -15.14
CA LYS A 198 -22.96 -9.84 -14.39
C LYS A 198 -22.14 -10.26 -13.17
N ILE A 199 -20.80 -10.28 -13.29
CA ILE A 199 -19.92 -10.57 -12.15
C ILE A 199 -20.06 -9.49 -11.07
N LEU A 200 -20.12 -8.21 -11.46
CA LEU A 200 -20.31 -7.10 -10.53
C LEU A 200 -21.68 -7.12 -9.85
N GLU A 201 -22.74 -7.50 -10.55
CA GLU A 201 -24.09 -7.65 -10.01
C GLU A 201 -24.17 -8.79 -9.00
N ASN A 202 -23.67 -9.97 -9.37
CA ASN A 202 -23.66 -11.16 -8.49
C ASN A 202 -22.69 -11.00 -7.31
N GLY A 203 -21.66 -10.18 -7.48
CA GLY A 203 -20.57 -10.03 -6.52
C GLY A 203 -19.57 -11.19 -6.61
N THR A 204 -18.41 -10.98 -5.99
CA THR A 204 -17.41 -12.00 -5.74
C THR A 204 -17.11 -12.04 -4.23
N ASP A 205 -16.63 -13.19 -3.76
CA ASP A 205 -16.24 -13.33 -2.35
C ASP A 205 -15.04 -12.43 -2.00
N LEU A 206 -14.15 -12.18 -2.96
CA LEU A 206 -12.96 -11.37 -2.78
C LEU A 206 -13.25 -9.90 -3.10
N LYS A 207 -13.06 -9.03 -2.11
CA LYS A 207 -13.14 -7.58 -2.26
C LYS A 207 -11.77 -6.92 -2.08
N THR A 208 -11.62 -5.69 -2.58
CA THR A 208 -10.41 -4.90 -2.41
C THR A 208 -10.70 -3.47 -1.92
N SER A 209 -9.87 -3.00 -1.00
CA SER A 209 -9.81 -1.60 -0.53
C SER A 209 -8.54 -0.91 -1.05
N SER A 210 -7.98 -1.37 -2.16
CA SER A 210 -6.67 -0.93 -2.66
C SER A 210 -6.67 0.51 -3.17
N MET A 211 -5.73 1.32 -2.66
CA MET A 211 -5.45 2.64 -3.20
C MET A 211 -4.80 2.53 -4.58
N GLY A 212 -3.91 1.57 -4.81
CA GLY A 212 -3.34 1.33 -6.14
C GLY A 212 -4.41 1.07 -7.22
N ARG A 213 -5.46 0.29 -6.90
CA ARG A 213 -6.58 0.05 -7.83
C ARG A 213 -7.44 1.31 -8.05
N LEU A 214 -7.57 2.19 -7.05
CA LEU A 214 -8.21 3.48 -7.23
C LEU A 214 -7.41 4.40 -8.18
N PHE A 215 -6.08 4.43 -8.06
CA PHE A 215 -5.21 5.13 -9.01
C PHE A 215 -5.39 4.58 -10.43
N ASP A 216 -5.38 3.25 -10.59
CA ASP A 216 -5.62 2.60 -11.89
C ASP A 216 -6.99 2.98 -12.48
N ALA A 217 -8.03 3.00 -11.64
CA ALA A 217 -9.38 3.38 -12.04
C ALA A 217 -9.44 4.81 -12.59
N VAL A 218 -8.88 5.78 -11.86
CA VAL A 218 -8.85 7.19 -12.28
C VAL A 218 -8.01 7.35 -13.55
N ALA A 219 -6.85 6.69 -13.64
CA ALA A 219 -6.00 6.73 -14.83
C ALA A 219 -6.73 6.22 -16.08
N CYS A 220 -7.49 5.13 -15.98
CA CYS A 220 -8.29 4.61 -17.09
C CYS A 220 -9.45 5.54 -17.47
N LEU A 221 -10.15 6.13 -16.50
CA LEU A 221 -11.24 7.08 -16.75
C LEU A 221 -10.75 8.35 -17.48
N LEU A 222 -9.56 8.84 -17.14
CA LEU A 222 -8.90 9.92 -17.86
C LEU A 222 -8.36 9.48 -19.23
N GLY A 223 -8.49 8.20 -19.60
CA GLY A 223 -8.03 7.66 -20.88
C GLY A 223 -6.51 7.61 -21.00
N ILE A 224 -5.80 7.46 -19.88
CA ILE A 224 -4.34 7.35 -19.85
C ILE A 224 -3.91 5.94 -20.26
N MET A 225 -4.53 4.93 -19.65
CA MET A 225 -4.11 3.53 -19.80
C MET A 225 -5.25 2.58 -19.47
N ASP A 226 -5.42 1.55 -20.30
CA ASP A 226 -6.43 0.51 -20.12
C ASP A 226 -5.82 -0.85 -19.75
N VAL A 227 -4.58 -1.09 -20.20
CA VAL A 227 -3.74 -2.26 -19.94
C VAL A 227 -2.33 -1.77 -19.68
N GLN A 228 -1.72 -2.23 -18.58
CA GLN A 228 -0.35 -1.85 -18.22
C GLN A 228 0.66 -2.96 -18.51
N SER A 229 1.91 -2.55 -18.76
CA SER A 229 3.02 -3.45 -19.10
C SER A 229 3.78 -3.91 -17.87
N TYR A 230 3.73 -3.12 -16.79
CA TYR A 230 4.33 -3.42 -15.51
C TYR A 230 3.46 -2.84 -14.38
N GLU A 231 3.69 -3.34 -13.17
CA GLU A 231 2.94 -2.91 -11.99
C GLU A 231 3.17 -1.42 -11.69
N GLY A 232 2.09 -0.65 -11.58
CA GLY A 232 2.11 0.76 -11.20
C GLY A 232 2.32 1.74 -12.36
N GLU A 233 2.38 1.27 -13.60
CA GLU A 233 2.56 2.13 -14.78
C GLU A 233 1.43 3.18 -14.90
N ALA A 234 0.17 2.78 -14.70
CA ALA A 234 -0.96 3.68 -14.80
C ALA A 234 -0.92 4.78 -13.71
N ALA A 235 -0.57 4.40 -12.48
CA ALA A 235 -0.40 5.33 -11.36
C ALA A 235 0.72 6.34 -11.62
N LEU A 236 1.87 5.88 -12.13
CA LEU A 236 3.02 6.75 -12.48
C LEU A 236 2.67 7.77 -13.58
N ARG A 237 1.92 7.34 -14.60
CA ARG A 237 1.48 8.25 -15.68
C ARG A 237 0.46 9.26 -15.17
N LEU A 238 -0.43 8.86 -14.27
CA LEU A 238 -1.38 9.76 -13.60
C LEU A 238 -0.65 10.80 -12.76
N GLU A 239 0.38 10.40 -12.00
CA GLU A 239 1.28 11.31 -11.27
C GLU A 239 1.94 12.31 -12.21
N THR A 240 2.49 11.85 -13.35
CA THR A 240 3.16 12.73 -14.32
C THR A 240 2.22 13.83 -14.83
N MET A 241 0.95 13.49 -15.08
CA MET A 241 -0.06 14.46 -15.50
C MET A 241 -0.40 15.46 -14.40
N ALA A 242 -0.55 14.98 -13.16
CA ALA A 242 -0.78 15.82 -12.00
C ALA A 242 0.41 16.77 -11.74
N GLN A 243 1.64 16.27 -11.87
CA GLN A 243 2.88 17.05 -11.71
C GLN A 243 2.99 18.15 -12.77
N THR A 244 2.59 17.83 -14.00
CA THR A 244 2.56 18.81 -15.10
C THR A 244 1.63 19.98 -14.77
N TYR A 245 0.45 19.70 -14.21
CA TYR A 245 -0.46 20.76 -13.74
C TYR A 245 0.15 21.56 -12.58
N PHE A 246 0.69 20.88 -11.56
CA PHE A 246 1.31 21.51 -10.41
C PHE A 246 2.41 22.51 -10.82
N ASN A 247 3.32 22.09 -11.70
CA ASN A 247 4.42 22.93 -12.18
C ASN A 247 3.94 24.14 -13.00
N THR A 248 2.90 23.96 -13.83
CA THR A 248 2.40 25.02 -14.72
C THR A 248 1.64 26.11 -13.97
N ASN A 249 1.03 25.76 -12.83
CA ASN A 249 0.20 26.66 -12.03
C ASN A 249 0.87 27.09 -10.72
N GLU A 250 2.20 26.93 -10.60
CA GLU A 250 2.99 27.31 -9.42
C GLU A 250 2.45 26.75 -8.09
N GLY A 251 1.87 25.54 -8.12
CA GLY A 251 1.24 24.91 -6.96
C GLY A 251 -0.02 25.61 -6.44
N VAL A 252 -0.54 26.61 -7.15
CA VAL A 252 -1.75 27.34 -6.78
C VAL A 252 -2.97 26.46 -7.08
N LEU A 253 -3.68 26.11 -6.01
CA LEU A 253 -5.09 25.79 -6.11
C LEU A 253 -5.83 27.11 -6.12
N ASP A 254 -6.44 27.46 -7.24
CA ASP A 254 -7.40 28.56 -7.25
C ASP A 254 -8.54 28.13 -6.30
N SER A 255 -8.56 28.69 -5.09
CA SER A 255 -9.39 28.23 -3.97
C SER A 255 -10.90 28.31 -4.25
N GLU A 256 -11.28 28.93 -5.36
CA GLU A 256 -12.65 29.07 -5.85
C GLU A 256 -13.07 27.95 -6.84
N ASN A 257 -12.14 27.14 -7.36
CA ASN A 257 -12.48 25.99 -8.19
C ASN A 257 -12.78 24.77 -7.32
N HIS A 258 -13.99 24.74 -6.75
CA HIS A 258 -14.55 23.60 -6.06
C HIS A 258 -14.34 22.32 -6.89
N SER A 259 -13.35 21.50 -6.52
CA SER A 259 -13.32 20.14 -7.02
C SER A 259 -14.60 19.44 -6.56
N GLN A 260 -15.35 18.90 -7.50
CA GLN A 260 -16.53 18.08 -7.20
C GLN A 260 -16.13 16.72 -6.62
N ILE A 261 -14.83 16.40 -6.61
CA ILE A 261 -14.25 15.23 -5.95
C ILE A 261 -14.40 15.43 -4.44
N SER A 262 -15.53 14.95 -3.91
CA SER A 262 -15.81 14.99 -2.49
C SER A 262 -15.13 13.81 -1.79
N TYR A 263 -14.58 14.10 -0.62
CA TYR A 263 -14.12 13.12 0.39
C TYR A 263 -14.93 13.32 1.70
N LEU A 264 -16.01 14.11 1.61
CA LEU A 264 -16.75 14.64 2.76
C LEU A 264 -17.68 13.62 3.42
N ASP A 265 -17.97 12.49 2.77
CA ASP A 265 -18.76 11.39 3.37
C ASP A 265 -17.90 10.23 3.90
N GLY A 266 -16.57 10.40 3.89
CA GLY A 266 -15.62 9.42 4.44
C GLY A 266 -14.90 8.66 3.34
N MET A 267 -14.70 7.36 3.55
CA MET A 267 -13.78 6.51 2.78
C MET A 267 -14.43 5.89 1.53
N SER A 268 -15.57 6.42 1.09
CA SER A 268 -16.21 5.97 -0.14
C SER A 268 -15.42 6.46 -1.35
N THR A 269 -15.23 5.55 -2.32
CA THR A 269 -14.59 5.90 -3.59
C THR A 269 -15.59 6.49 -4.59
N THR A 270 -16.89 6.33 -4.34
CA THR A 270 -17.98 6.79 -5.21
C THR A 270 -17.90 8.29 -5.51
N PRO A 271 -17.78 9.20 -4.51
CA PRO A 271 -17.78 10.64 -4.81
C PRO A 271 -16.49 11.09 -5.50
N ILE A 272 -15.41 10.32 -5.38
CA ILE A 272 -14.17 10.58 -6.13
C ILE A 272 -14.41 10.32 -7.61
N ILE A 273 -14.99 9.16 -7.95
CA ILE A 273 -15.28 8.81 -9.35
C ILE A 273 -16.32 9.77 -9.95
N GLU A 274 -17.37 10.12 -9.20
CA GLU A 274 -18.38 11.10 -9.65
C GLU A 274 -17.75 12.46 -9.94
N GLY A 275 -16.86 12.94 -9.06
CA GLY A 275 -16.13 14.18 -9.26
C GLY A 275 -15.25 14.15 -10.51
N VAL A 276 -14.53 13.04 -10.76
CA VAL A 276 -13.73 12.85 -11.99
C VAL A 276 -14.61 12.91 -13.24
N VAL A 277 -15.75 12.23 -13.24
CA VAL A 277 -16.70 12.25 -14.38
C VAL A 277 -17.31 13.63 -14.58
N SER A 278 -17.67 14.32 -13.50
CA SER A 278 -18.21 15.68 -13.55
C SER A 278 -17.20 16.65 -14.15
N ASP A 279 -15.94 16.62 -13.71
CA ASP A 279 -14.89 17.49 -14.24
C ASP A 279 -14.60 17.18 -15.73
N LEU A 280 -14.63 15.90 -16.14
CA LEU A 280 -14.55 15.52 -17.56
C LEU A 280 -15.70 16.12 -18.39
N ASN A 281 -16.94 16.05 -17.89
CA ASN A 281 -18.11 16.62 -18.57
C ASN A 281 -18.05 18.15 -18.65
N ASN A 282 -17.41 18.80 -17.67
CA ASN A 282 -17.19 20.25 -17.64
C ASN A 282 -15.97 20.71 -18.46
N SER A 283 -15.37 19.81 -19.26
CA SER A 283 -14.19 20.10 -20.10
C SER A 283 -12.95 20.55 -19.30
N THR A 284 -12.86 20.19 -18.02
CA THR A 284 -11.64 20.37 -17.22
C THR A 284 -10.49 19.57 -17.83
N THR A 285 -9.29 20.13 -17.84
CA THR A 285 -8.14 19.44 -18.44
C THR A 285 -7.78 18.19 -17.64
N LYS A 286 -7.37 17.12 -18.32
CA LYS A 286 -7.02 15.87 -17.63
C LYS A 286 -5.88 16.02 -16.61
N ASN A 287 -4.92 16.91 -16.88
CA ASN A 287 -3.83 17.22 -15.95
C ASN A 287 -4.37 17.85 -14.66
N GLU A 288 -5.33 18.76 -14.77
CA GLU A 288 -6.01 19.36 -13.62
C GLU A 288 -6.82 18.33 -12.83
N ILE A 289 -7.55 17.43 -13.51
CA ILE A 289 -8.32 16.38 -12.83
C ILE A 289 -7.38 15.42 -12.08
N ALA A 290 -6.27 15.02 -12.71
CA ALA A 290 -5.25 14.20 -12.06
C ALA A 290 -4.69 14.89 -10.80
N PHE A 291 -4.41 16.19 -10.87
CA PHE A 291 -3.98 16.97 -9.72
C PHE A 291 -5.04 17.08 -8.62
N LYS A 292 -6.30 17.40 -8.97
CA LYS A 292 -7.43 17.44 -8.04
C LYS A 292 -7.65 16.10 -7.33
N PHE A 293 -7.45 14.98 -8.03
CA PHE A 293 -7.46 13.65 -7.42
C PHE A 293 -6.36 13.47 -6.37
N HIS A 294 -5.11 13.83 -6.66
CA HIS A 294 -4.03 13.74 -5.66
C HIS A 294 -4.31 14.65 -4.45
N TYR A 295 -4.77 15.88 -4.70
CA TYR A 295 -5.11 16.82 -3.64
C TYR A 295 -6.28 16.33 -2.77
N SER A 296 -7.29 15.67 -3.34
CA SER A 296 -8.40 15.11 -2.57
C SER A 296 -7.93 14.00 -1.60
N LEU A 297 -6.90 13.23 -1.97
CA LEU A 297 -6.29 12.25 -1.07
C LEU A 297 -5.60 12.91 0.13
N VAL A 298 -4.92 14.05 -0.08
CA VAL A 298 -4.34 14.85 1.01
C VAL A 298 -5.41 15.31 1.98
N LYS A 299 -6.54 15.80 1.44
CA LYS A 299 -7.66 16.23 2.27
C LYS A 299 -8.40 15.09 2.97
N MET A 300 -8.41 13.90 2.38
CA MET A 300 -8.90 12.69 3.05
C MET A 300 -8.05 12.37 4.29
N VAL A 301 -6.72 12.43 4.17
CA VAL A 301 -5.80 12.23 5.31
C VAL A 301 -6.02 13.29 6.38
N GLU A 302 -6.04 14.57 5.99
CA GLU A 302 -6.28 15.71 6.88
C GLU A 302 -7.54 15.51 7.73
N LYS A 303 -8.66 15.19 7.05
CA LYS A 303 -9.95 14.99 7.71
C LYS A 303 -9.92 13.82 8.69
N ILE A 304 -9.32 12.70 8.33
CA ILE A 304 -9.25 11.52 9.20
C ILE A 304 -8.38 11.82 10.43
N ALA A 305 -7.26 12.52 10.26
CA ALA A 305 -6.40 12.92 11.36
C ALA A 305 -7.11 13.88 12.33
N PHE A 306 -7.77 14.93 11.82
CA PHE A 306 -8.55 15.86 12.63
C PHE A 306 -9.70 15.18 13.37
N THR A 307 -10.53 14.40 12.67
CA THR A 307 -11.71 13.74 13.27
C THR A 307 -11.33 12.79 14.40
N ASN A 308 -10.11 12.24 14.36
CA ASN A 308 -9.60 11.31 15.36
C ASN A 308 -8.67 11.95 16.41
N ASN A 309 -8.48 13.28 16.35
CA ASN A 309 -7.56 14.05 17.20
C ASN A 309 -6.15 13.44 17.25
N ILE A 310 -5.56 13.20 16.07
CA ILE A 310 -4.22 12.62 15.96
C ILE A 310 -3.28 13.63 15.30
N GLU A 311 -2.23 14.04 16.02
CA GLU A 311 -1.25 15.03 15.55
C GLU A 311 -0.09 14.41 14.77
N LYS A 312 0.11 13.08 14.85
CA LYS A 312 1.24 12.38 14.24
C LYS A 312 0.77 11.43 13.16
N ILE A 313 1.32 11.57 11.96
CA ILE A 313 0.92 10.78 10.80
C ILE A 313 2.15 10.12 10.21
N ALA A 314 2.14 8.80 10.10
CA ALA A 314 3.19 8.03 9.44
C ALA A 314 2.66 7.41 8.14
N PHE A 315 3.45 7.48 7.08
CA PHE A 315 3.08 7.10 5.72
C PHE A 315 3.96 5.95 5.24
N SER A 316 3.34 4.90 4.69
CA SER A 316 4.03 3.71 4.18
C SER A 316 3.16 2.96 3.16
N GLY A 317 3.74 2.03 2.42
CA GLY A 317 3.13 1.35 1.27
C GLY A 317 3.54 1.96 -0.07
N GLY A 318 3.45 1.18 -1.14
CA GLY A 318 4.00 1.52 -2.46
C GLY A 318 3.44 2.80 -3.09
N VAL A 319 2.25 3.26 -2.67
CA VAL A 319 1.66 4.51 -3.19
C VAL A 319 2.48 5.74 -2.79
N PHE A 320 3.21 5.69 -1.67
CA PHE A 320 4.09 6.79 -1.23
C PHE A 320 5.43 6.83 -1.96
N GLN A 321 5.61 6.02 -3.01
CA GLN A 321 6.65 6.27 -4.02
C GLN A 321 6.27 7.42 -4.97
N ASN A 322 5.00 7.87 -4.96
CA ASN A 322 4.51 9.03 -5.70
C ASN A 322 5.05 10.32 -5.07
N GLY A 323 6.00 10.96 -5.75
CA GLY A 323 6.71 12.13 -5.25
C GLY A 323 5.80 13.33 -5.10
N LEU A 324 4.92 13.56 -6.08
CA LEU A 324 3.94 14.65 -6.01
C LEU A 324 3.02 14.51 -4.80
N LEU A 325 2.53 13.30 -4.51
CA LEU A 325 1.65 13.07 -3.38
C LEU A 325 2.36 13.37 -2.06
N VAL A 326 3.63 12.95 -1.92
CA VAL A 326 4.45 13.27 -0.75
C VAL A 326 4.62 14.78 -0.61
N ASP A 327 4.99 15.48 -1.69
CA ASP A 327 5.15 16.94 -1.70
C ASP A 327 3.86 17.65 -1.28
N LEU A 328 2.69 17.23 -1.81
CA LEU A 328 1.41 17.82 -1.46
C LEU A 328 1.03 17.55 0.01
N MET A 329 1.33 16.35 0.54
CA MET A 329 1.13 16.06 1.95
C MET A 329 1.99 16.97 2.83
N MET A 330 3.26 17.17 2.46
CA MET A 330 4.16 18.09 3.19
C MET A 330 3.63 19.52 3.17
N ILE A 331 3.34 20.05 1.97
CA ILE A 331 2.86 21.42 1.76
C ILE A 331 1.58 21.71 2.55
N HIS A 332 0.64 20.77 2.61
CA HIS A 332 -0.69 21.03 3.14
C HIS A 332 -0.94 20.50 4.56
N LEU A 333 -0.12 19.58 5.08
CA LEU A 333 -0.34 18.95 6.39
C LEU A 333 0.70 19.32 7.45
N GLU A 334 1.91 19.75 7.09
CA GLU A 334 2.98 20.01 8.07
C GLU A 334 2.66 21.12 9.08
N ASP A 335 1.85 22.11 8.70
CA ASP A 335 1.42 23.19 9.60
C ASP A 335 0.57 22.68 10.77
N ASN A 336 -0.15 21.58 10.58
CA ASN A 336 -1.11 21.03 11.56
C ASN A 336 -0.68 19.69 12.15
N PHE A 337 0.21 18.95 11.48
CA PHE A 337 0.56 17.57 11.82
C PHE A 337 2.07 17.33 11.70
N LYS A 338 2.58 16.41 12.52
CA LYS A 338 3.94 15.87 12.38
C LYS A 338 3.90 14.67 11.44
N LEU A 339 4.55 14.81 10.29
CA LEU A 339 4.58 13.79 9.25
C LEU A 339 5.83 12.92 9.36
N TYR A 340 5.69 11.63 9.12
CA TYR A 340 6.76 10.64 9.18
C TYR A 340 6.73 9.78 7.92
N PHE A 341 7.76 9.92 7.09
CA PHE A 341 8.00 9.11 5.90
C PHE A 341 9.24 8.23 6.12
N HIS A 342 9.37 7.12 5.39
CA HIS A 342 10.59 6.32 5.44
C HIS A 342 11.82 7.12 5.00
N GLN A 343 12.99 6.84 5.58
CA GLN A 343 14.26 7.54 5.28
C GLN A 343 15.36 6.56 4.88
N GLU A 344 15.43 5.39 5.53
CA GLU A 344 16.49 4.40 5.35
C GLU A 344 16.07 3.27 4.39
N VAL A 345 14.78 2.97 4.30
CA VAL A 345 14.22 1.95 3.39
C VAL A 345 13.13 2.53 2.51
N SER A 346 12.84 1.88 1.39
CA SER A 346 11.73 2.29 0.51
C SER A 346 10.37 2.07 1.20
N PRO A 347 9.37 2.94 0.99
CA PRO A 347 8.01 2.71 1.51
C PRO A 347 7.30 1.49 0.89
N ASN A 348 7.84 0.90 -0.18
CA ASN A 348 7.30 -0.30 -0.81
C ASN A 348 7.68 -1.58 -0.04
N ASP A 349 7.28 -2.74 -0.58
CA ASP A 349 7.47 -4.07 0.01
C ASP A 349 8.89 -4.45 0.47
N GLU A 350 9.94 -3.74 0.03
CA GLU A 350 11.30 -3.90 0.54
C GLU A 350 11.40 -3.65 2.06
N ASN A 351 10.53 -2.80 2.63
CA ASN A 351 10.54 -2.54 4.07
C ASN A 351 9.84 -3.62 4.92
N ILE A 352 9.10 -4.55 4.30
CA ILE A 352 8.24 -5.48 5.05
C ILE A 352 9.05 -6.33 6.04
N ALA A 353 10.29 -6.72 5.72
CA ALA A 353 11.12 -7.48 6.66
C ALA A 353 11.50 -6.66 7.92
N LEU A 354 11.79 -5.37 7.76
CA LEU A 354 12.02 -4.45 8.89
C LEU A 354 10.73 -4.31 9.71
N GLY A 355 9.61 -4.09 9.02
CA GLY A 355 8.29 -3.99 9.62
C GLY A 355 7.86 -5.22 10.41
N GLN A 356 8.09 -6.42 9.87
CA GLN A 356 7.85 -7.70 10.52
C GLN A 356 8.59 -7.78 11.86
N LEU A 357 9.88 -7.45 11.86
CA LEU A 357 10.70 -7.46 13.07
C LEU A 357 10.19 -6.44 14.08
N ALA A 358 9.96 -5.20 13.64
CA ALA A 358 9.51 -4.10 14.49
C ALA A 358 8.16 -4.40 15.15
N TYR A 359 7.21 -4.95 14.39
CA TYR A 359 5.91 -5.37 14.89
C TYR A 359 6.07 -6.49 15.92
N TYR A 360 6.82 -7.55 15.60
CA TYR A 360 7.04 -8.69 16.50
C TYR A 360 7.65 -8.27 17.84
N GLN A 361 8.69 -7.43 17.81
CA GLN A 361 9.34 -6.92 19.03
C GLN A 361 8.43 -6.02 19.87
N THR A 362 7.46 -5.35 19.24
CA THR A 362 6.52 -4.47 19.93
C THR A 362 5.46 -5.27 20.69
N ILE A 363 4.95 -6.35 20.10
CA ILE A 363 3.86 -7.15 20.69
C ILE A 363 4.34 -8.19 21.71
N GLU A 364 5.60 -8.64 21.66
CA GLU A 364 6.13 -9.64 22.61
C GLU A 364 6.89 -9.02 23.80
N ARG A 365 7.01 -7.69 23.87
CA ARG A 365 7.50 -6.94 25.04
C ARG A 365 6.34 -6.41 25.86
#